data_AF-A0A536XQ98-F1
#
_entry.id   AF-A0A536XQ98-F1
#
_cell.length_a   1.000
_cell.length_b   1.000
_cell.length_c   1.000
_cell.angle_alpha   90.00
_cell.angle_beta   90.00
_cell.angle_gamma   90.00
#
_symmetry.space_group_name_H-M   'P 1'
#
loop_
_entity.id
_entity.type
_entity.pdbx_description
1 polymer ?
#
loop_
_entity_poly.entity_id
_entity_poly.type
_entity_poly.pdbx_seq_one_letter_code
_entity_poly.pdbx_strand_id
1 'polypeptide(L)'
;YRNCYGSARAVVTIVGDLDRGAAKALAEELTSRLSKGTDSALAPVVTPPAGTALRVAHPSTQSHVLLGVAALTRADPDYFPLFVGNYSLGGGGFMSRLLREIREKRGYAYSVYSYFRPYEREGPFQVGLETRRDQAREAL
;
A
#
# COMPACT_ATOMS: atom_id res chain seq x y z
N TYR A 1 -24.75 4.94 3.24
CA TYR A 1 -24.68 4.52 4.67
C TYR A 1 -25.33 3.16 4.90
N ARG A 2 -26.67 3.00 4.72
CA ARG A 2 -27.43 1.76 5.05
C ARG A 2 -26.91 0.43 4.43
N ASN A 3 -26.24 0.48 3.28
CA ASN A 3 -25.74 -0.71 2.59
C ASN A 3 -24.27 -1.02 2.87
N CYS A 4 -23.49 -0.03 3.35
CA CYS A 4 -22.04 -0.15 3.56
C CYS A 4 -21.65 -0.22 5.04
N TYR A 5 -22.46 0.36 5.93
CA TYR A 5 -22.25 0.35 7.39
C TYR A 5 -23.20 -0.66 8.03
N GLY A 6 -22.95 -1.94 7.77
CA GLY A 6 -23.76 -3.05 8.29
C GLY A 6 -22.97 -3.95 9.24
N SER A 7 -23.66 -4.57 10.20
CA SER A 7 -23.04 -5.45 11.20
C SER A 7 -22.38 -6.69 10.60
N ALA A 8 -22.83 -7.17 9.42
CA ALA A 8 -22.25 -8.36 8.78
C ALA A 8 -20.78 -8.20 8.33
N ARG A 9 -20.30 -6.96 8.11
CA ARG A 9 -18.89 -6.67 7.73
C ARG A 9 -18.17 -5.80 8.75
N ALA A 10 -18.79 -5.52 9.89
CA ALA A 10 -18.18 -4.74 10.95
C ALA A 10 -17.13 -5.58 11.68
N VAL A 11 -15.92 -5.05 11.83
CA VAL A 11 -14.87 -5.61 12.66
C VAL A 11 -14.63 -4.64 13.81
N VAL A 12 -14.85 -5.10 15.05
CA VAL A 12 -14.62 -4.31 16.26
C VAL A 12 -13.35 -4.81 16.93
N THR A 13 -12.37 -3.92 17.08
CA THR A 13 -11.10 -4.21 17.78
C THR A 13 -11.08 -3.42 19.08
N ILE A 14 -10.95 -4.12 20.21
CA ILE A 14 -10.89 -3.53 21.56
C ILE A 14 -9.52 -3.89 22.17
N VAL A 15 -8.80 -2.88 22.66
CA VAL A 15 -7.52 -3.04 23.36
C VAL A 15 -7.57 -2.19 24.62
N GLY A 16 -7.44 -2.83 25.79
CA GLY A 16 -7.51 -2.13 27.07
C GLY A 16 -7.81 -3.05 28.25
N ASP A 17 -8.07 -2.45 29.40
CA ASP A 17 -8.41 -3.12 30.66
C ASP A 17 -9.92 -3.45 30.71
N LEU A 18 -10.31 -4.48 29.97
CA LEU A 18 -11.64 -5.05 30.03
C LEU A 18 -11.54 -6.57 30.04
N ASP A 19 -12.39 -7.21 30.84
CA ASP A 19 -12.61 -8.65 30.70
C ASP A 19 -13.38 -8.98 29.41
N ARG A 20 -13.44 -10.28 29.09
CA ARG A 20 -14.10 -10.77 27.87
C ARG A 20 -15.60 -10.46 27.84
N GLY A 21 -16.27 -10.46 28.99
CA GLY A 21 -17.70 -10.19 29.09
C GLY A 21 -18.00 -8.72 28.79
N ALA A 22 -17.26 -7.82 29.43
CA ALA A 22 -17.37 -6.39 29.22
C ALA A 22 -17.02 -5.99 27.78
N ALA A 23 -15.95 -6.56 27.20
CA ALA A 23 -15.59 -6.33 25.80
C ALA A 23 -16.67 -6.81 24.82
N LYS A 24 -17.28 -7.98 25.08
CA LYS A 24 -18.38 -8.49 24.26
C LYS A 24 -19.61 -7.58 24.33
N ALA A 25 -20.04 -7.20 25.53
CA ALA A 25 -21.18 -6.32 25.71
C ALA A 25 -20.98 -4.97 24.99
N LEU A 26 -19.77 -4.40 25.08
CA LEU A 26 -19.43 -3.17 24.39
C LEU A 26 -19.47 -3.32 22.86
N ALA A 27 -18.94 -4.43 22.32
CA ALA A 27 -19.00 -4.68 20.88
C ALA A 27 -20.44 -4.85 20.38
N GLU A 28 -21.29 -5.53 21.14
CA GLU A 28 -22.73 -5.67 20.84
C GLU A 28 -23.45 -4.32 20.91
N GLU A 29 -23.18 -3.50 21.93
CA GLU A 29 -23.76 -2.16 22.06
C GLU A 29 -23.40 -1.28 20.86
N LEU A 30 -22.11 -1.21 20.49
CA LEU A 30 -21.61 -0.40 19.37
C LEU A 30 -22.20 -0.81 18.03
N THR A 31 -22.53 -2.09 17.84
CA THR A 31 -23.04 -2.63 16.58
C THR A 31 -24.56 -2.79 16.55
N SER A 32 -25.25 -2.64 17.68
CA SER A 32 -26.70 -2.85 17.84
C SER A 32 -27.58 -2.02 16.89
N ARG A 33 -27.13 -0.81 16.52
CA ARG A 33 -27.88 0.11 15.65
C ARG A 33 -27.52 -0.02 14.18
N LEU A 34 -26.54 -0.87 13.84
CA LEU A 34 -26.18 -1.10 12.45
C LEU A 34 -27.26 -1.97 11.80
N SER A 35 -27.63 -1.63 10.56
CA SER A 35 -28.38 -2.57 9.73
C SER A 35 -27.56 -3.85 9.56
N LYS A 36 -28.17 -4.96 9.17
CA LYS A 36 -27.40 -6.16 8.79
C LYS A 36 -26.42 -5.87 7.63
N GLY A 37 -26.77 -4.89 6.78
CA GLY A 37 -26.07 -4.59 5.54
C GLY A 37 -26.37 -5.63 4.45
N THR A 38 -25.89 -5.36 3.25
CA THR A 38 -25.90 -6.32 2.15
C THR A 38 -24.52 -6.93 2.02
N ASP A 39 -24.47 -8.25 1.79
CA ASP A 39 -23.23 -8.92 1.43
C ASP A 39 -22.85 -8.51 0.00
N SER A 40 -22.20 -7.35 -0.13
CA SER A 40 -21.74 -6.87 -1.43
C SER A 40 -20.45 -7.62 -1.77
N ALA A 41 -20.52 -8.50 -2.77
CA ALA A 41 -19.31 -9.00 -3.41
C ALA A 41 -18.41 -7.81 -3.80
N LEU A 42 -17.10 -7.96 -3.62
CA LEU A 42 -16.16 -6.97 -4.13
C LEU A 42 -16.34 -6.84 -5.64
N ALA A 43 -16.22 -5.61 -6.14
CA ALA A 43 -16.24 -5.36 -7.57
C ALA A 43 -15.18 -6.24 -8.28
N PRO A 44 -15.46 -6.70 -9.51
CA PRO A 44 -14.48 -7.44 -10.30
C PRO A 44 -13.23 -6.59 -10.50
N VAL A 45 -12.06 -7.23 -10.45
CA VAL A 45 -10.80 -6.56 -10.76
C VAL A 45 -10.80 -6.28 -12.25
N VAL A 46 -10.66 -5.00 -12.62
CA VAL A 46 -10.41 -4.62 -14.00
C VAL A 46 -8.93 -4.89 -14.27
N THR A 47 -8.62 -5.72 -15.26
CA THR A 47 -7.23 -5.92 -15.71
C THR A 47 -6.66 -4.56 -16.11
N PRO A 48 -5.60 -4.07 -15.43
CA PRO A 48 -5.01 -2.80 -15.81
C PRO A 48 -4.46 -2.91 -17.25
N PRO A 49 -4.51 -1.82 -18.03
CA PRO A 49 -3.88 -1.80 -19.34
C PRO A 49 -2.37 -2.07 -19.21
N ALA A 50 -1.74 -2.49 -20.30
CA ALA A 50 -0.29 -2.66 -20.35
C ALA A 50 0.43 -1.43 -19.78
N GLY A 51 1.51 -1.65 -19.03
CA GLY A 51 2.24 -0.57 -18.37
C GLY A 51 2.65 0.52 -19.36
N THR A 52 2.24 1.76 -19.11
CA THR A 52 2.61 2.93 -19.91
C THR A 52 3.39 3.93 -19.07
N ALA A 53 4.32 4.63 -19.71
CA ALA A 53 5.02 5.74 -19.10
C ALA A 53 4.23 7.02 -19.32
N LEU A 54 3.66 7.58 -18.25
CA LEU A 54 3.02 8.89 -18.26
C LEU A 54 3.97 9.94 -17.70
N ARG A 55 4.23 11.00 -18.47
CA ARG A 55 4.99 12.17 -18.03
C ARG A 55 4.06 13.36 -17.96
N VAL A 56 3.93 13.95 -16.77
CA VAL A 56 3.10 15.13 -16.55
C VAL A 56 4.01 16.35 -16.41
N ALA A 57 3.82 17.35 -17.28
CA ALA A 57 4.54 18.61 -17.16
C ALA A 57 4.09 19.34 -15.89
N HIS A 58 5.05 19.76 -15.06
CA HIS A 58 4.77 20.44 -13.80
C HIS A 58 5.90 21.44 -13.50
N PRO A 59 5.59 22.68 -13.05
CA PRO A 59 6.59 23.73 -12.82
C PRO A 59 7.34 23.55 -11.49
N SER A 60 7.89 22.36 -11.25
CA SER A 60 8.76 22.06 -10.11
C SER A 60 10.22 21.91 -10.54
N THR A 61 11.13 22.19 -9.60
CA THR A 61 12.57 21.92 -9.74
C THR A 61 12.91 20.44 -9.53
N GLN A 62 12.01 19.68 -8.90
CA GLN A 62 12.12 18.23 -8.69
C GLN A 62 11.06 17.46 -9.48
N SER A 63 11.45 16.29 -9.98
CA SER A 63 10.56 15.31 -10.55
C SER A 63 10.24 14.22 -9.53
N HIS A 64 8.96 13.93 -9.36
CA HIS A 64 8.47 12.78 -8.61
C HIS A 64 8.30 11.62 -9.59
N VAL A 65 8.99 10.51 -9.33
CA VAL A 65 8.96 9.33 -10.19
C VAL A 65 8.31 8.21 -9.41
N LEU A 66 7.25 7.63 -9.98
CA LEU A 66 6.57 6.46 -9.45
C LEU A 66 6.54 5.37 -10.52
N LEU A 67 7.01 4.19 -10.16
CA LEU A 67 6.92 2.97 -10.95
C LEU A 67 6.11 1.97 -10.15
N GLY A 68 5.28 1.17 -10.80
CA GLY A 68 4.55 0.14 -10.09
C GLY A 68 3.70 -0.74 -10.97
N VAL A 69 3.24 -1.83 -10.38
CA VAL A 69 2.37 -2.84 -10.98
C VAL A 69 1.37 -3.33 -9.94
N ALA A 70 0.20 -3.80 -10.36
CA ALA A 70 -0.65 -4.64 -9.52
C ALA A 70 0.12 -5.95 -9.25
N ALA A 71 0.27 -6.35 -7.99
CA ALA A 71 1.24 -7.38 -7.63
C ALA A 71 0.74 -8.42 -6.65
N LEU A 72 0.07 -8.01 -5.56
CA LEU A 72 -0.09 -8.92 -4.41
C LEU A 72 -1.44 -8.77 -3.71
N THR A 73 -2.11 -9.89 -3.43
CA THR A 73 -3.24 -9.94 -2.51
C THR A 73 -2.79 -10.18 -1.07
N ARG A 74 -3.63 -9.92 -0.08
CA ARG A 74 -3.29 -10.13 1.34
C ARG A 74 -3.08 -11.60 1.70
N ALA A 75 -3.71 -12.51 0.96
CA ALA A 75 -3.68 -13.95 1.16
C ALA A 75 -2.72 -14.68 0.20
N ASP A 76 -1.93 -13.93 -0.56
CA ASP A 76 -0.99 -14.49 -1.54
C ASP A 76 0.07 -15.37 -0.85
N PRO A 77 0.37 -16.58 -1.35
CA PRO A 77 1.38 -17.46 -0.76
C PRO A 77 2.78 -16.84 -0.76
N ASP A 78 3.09 -15.94 -1.69
CA ASP A 78 4.38 -15.29 -1.80
C ASP A 78 4.49 -14.01 -0.93
N TYR A 79 3.48 -13.73 -0.09
CA TYR A 79 3.47 -12.55 0.78
C TYR A 79 4.77 -12.37 1.56
N PHE A 80 5.19 -13.38 2.32
CA PHE A 80 6.40 -13.27 3.15
C PHE A 80 7.68 -13.22 2.31
N PRO A 81 7.91 -14.12 1.33
CA PRO A 81 9.05 -14.03 0.44
C PRO A 81 9.20 -12.64 -0.21
N LEU A 82 8.11 -12.06 -0.72
CA LEU A 82 8.13 -10.76 -1.39
C LEU A 82 8.38 -9.61 -0.42
N PHE A 83 7.79 -9.63 0.78
CA PHE A 83 8.05 -8.61 1.80
C PHE A 83 9.50 -8.63 2.29
N VAL A 84 10.07 -9.82 2.53
CA VAL A 84 11.47 -9.97 2.93
C VAL A 84 12.41 -9.55 1.80
N GLY A 85 12.12 -9.97 0.56
CA GLY A 85 12.88 -9.54 -0.61
C GLY A 85 12.84 -8.04 -0.83
N ASN A 86 11.66 -7.43 -0.65
CA ASN A 86 11.47 -5.98 -0.76
C ASN A 86 12.30 -5.20 0.25
N TYR A 87 12.50 -5.72 1.47
CA TYR A 87 13.38 -5.09 2.46
C TYR A 87 14.80 -4.90 1.88
N SER A 88 15.34 -5.92 1.23
CA SER A 88 16.65 -5.84 0.58
C SER A 88 16.65 -4.94 -0.66
N LEU A 89 15.54 -4.89 -1.42
CA LEU A 89 15.42 -4.07 -2.63
C LEU A 89 15.39 -2.57 -2.30
N GLY A 90 14.42 -2.12 -1.50
CA GLY A 90 14.16 -0.70 -1.25
C GLY A 90 13.34 -0.40 0.00
N GLY A 91 12.90 -1.41 0.74
CA GLY A 91 12.13 -1.25 1.98
C GLY A 91 12.99 -1.13 3.25
N GLY A 92 14.26 -1.56 3.18
CA GLY A 92 15.17 -1.65 4.33
C GLY A 92 15.96 -0.37 4.65
N GLY A 93 15.52 0.78 4.14
CA GLY A 93 16.19 2.06 4.37
C GLY A 93 17.60 2.10 3.78
N PHE A 94 18.56 2.60 4.55
CA PHE A 94 19.94 2.88 4.08
C PHE A 94 20.69 1.64 3.57
N MET A 95 20.35 0.45 4.02
CA MET A 95 21.02 -0.79 3.58
C MET A 95 20.38 -1.42 2.33
N SER A 96 19.35 -0.79 1.78
CA SER A 96 18.66 -1.31 0.59
C SER A 96 19.45 -1.04 -0.70
N ARG A 97 19.26 -1.92 -1.69
CA ARG A 97 19.93 -1.81 -2.99
C ARG A 97 19.62 -0.50 -3.69
N LEU A 98 18.34 -0.10 -3.74
CA LEU A 98 17.92 1.12 -4.43
C LEU A 98 18.58 2.36 -3.81
N LEU A 99 18.58 2.47 -2.48
CA LEU A 99 19.19 3.61 -1.82
C LEU A 99 20.70 3.66 -2.07
N ARG A 100 21.39 2.52 -1.96
CA ARG A 100 22.83 2.45 -2.29
C ARG A 100 23.12 2.89 -3.73
N GLU A 101 22.37 2.39 -4.71
CA GLU A 101 22.65 2.70 -6.12
C GLU A 101 22.28 4.13 -6.53
N ILE A 102 21.16 4.67 -6.05
CA ILE A 102 20.64 5.97 -6.50
C ILE A 102 21.11 7.11 -5.60
N ARG A 103 21.10 6.92 -4.28
CA ARG A 103 21.52 7.95 -3.33
C ARG A 103 23.02 7.92 -3.08
N GLU A 104 23.58 6.80 -2.67
CA GLU A 104 24.98 6.77 -2.20
C GLU A 104 25.99 6.84 -3.35
N LYS A 105 25.80 6.05 -4.40
CA LYS A 105 26.74 6.02 -5.53
C LYS A 105 26.57 7.18 -6.50
N ARG A 106 25.33 7.64 -6.73
CA ARG A 106 25.01 8.60 -7.79
C ARG A 106 24.55 9.96 -7.27
N GLY A 107 24.08 10.06 -6.03
CA GLY A 107 23.59 11.31 -5.44
C GLY A 107 22.35 11.90 -6.13
N TYR A 108 21.54 11.07 -6.81
CA TYR A 108 20.41 11.58 -7.59
C TYR A 108 19.17 11.87 -6.76
N ALA A 109 18.94 11.12 -5.69
CA ALA A 109 17.77 11.31 -4.84
C ALA A 109 18.16 11.30 -3.36
N TYR A 110 17.46 12.10 -2.56
CA TYR A 110 17.58 12.02 -1.11
C TYR A 110 16.95 10.74 -0.56
N SER A 111 15.84 10.31 -1.17
CA SER A 111 15.11 9.11 -0.81
C SER A 111 14.75 8.34 -2.08
N VAL A 112 14.86 7.02 -2.00
CA VAL A 112 14.26 6.07 -2.94
C VAL A 112 13.79 4.88 -2.12
N TYR A 113 12.62 4.36 -2.45
CA TYR A 113 11.99 3.29 -1.69
C TYR A 113 11.23 2.35 -2.59
N SER A 114 10.97 1.15 -2.08
CA SER A 114 10.03 0.20 -2.67
C SER A 114 9.12 -0.40 -1.60
N TYR A 115 7.85 -0.62 -1.92
CA TYR A 115 6.91 -1.25 -1.00
C TYR A 115 5.83 -2.06 -1.73
N PHE A 116 5.31 -3.06 -1.03
CA PHE A 116 4.06 -3.76 -1.36
C PHE A 116 2.93 -3.19 -0.50
N ARG A 117 1.77 -2.93 -1.11
CA ARG A 117 0.52 -2.60 -0.41
C ARG A 117 -0.54 -3.65 -0.73
N PRO A 118 -0.56 -4.79 -0.04
CA PRO A 118 -1.48 -5.87 -0.32
C PRO A 118 -2.90 -5.51 0.12
N TYR A 119 -3.87 -5.76 -0.76
CA TYR A 119 -5.30 -5.56 -0.49
C TYR A 119 -6.05 -6.90 -0.52
N GLU A 120 -7.37 -6.88 -0.36
CA GLU A 120 -8.21 -8.08 -0.60
C GLU A 120 -8.20 -8.49 -2.09
N ARG A 121 -7.80 -7.56 -2.98
CA ARG A 121 -7.41 -7.79 -4.38
C ARG A 121 -5.95 -7.47 -4.57
N GLU A 122 -5.44 -7.64 -5.79
CA GLU A 122 -4.05 -7.29 -6.12
C GLU A 122 -3.82 -5.82 -5.83
N GLY A 123 -3.08 -5.58 -4.76
CA GLY A 123 -2.59 -4.27 -4.40
C GLY A 123 -1.22 -4.02 -5.03
N PRO A 124 -0.77 -2.76 -5.05
CA PRO A 124 0.37 -2.39 -5.87
C PRO A 124 1.70 -2.75 -5.20
N PHE A 125 2.65 -3.17 -6.03
CA PHE A 125 4.07 -2.97 -5.77
C PHE A 125 4.48 -1.63 -6.37
N GLN A 126 5.21 -0.80 -5.62
CA GLN A 126 5.62 0.52 -6.08
C GLN A 126 7.08 0.82 -5.71
N VAL A 127 7.77 1.52 -6.61
CA VAL A 127 9.05 2.19 -6.38
C VAL A 127 8.84 3.68 -6.54
N GLY A 128 9.37 4.48 -5.61
CA GLY A 128 9.26 5.92 -5.65
C GLY A 128 10.58 6.62 -5.33
N LEU A 129 10.83 7.74 -5.99
CA LEU A 129 11.92 8.66 -5.69
C LEU A 129 11.61 10.09 -6.14
N GLU A 130 12.29 11.06 -5.52
CA GLU A 130 12.33 12.44 -5.95
C GLU A 130 13.75 12.84 -6.34
N THR A 131 13.91 13.44 -7.52
CA THR A 131 15.21 13.84 -8.08
C THR A 131 15.10 15.20 -8.76
N ARG A 132 16.24 15.83 -9.05
CA ARG A 132 16.26 17.06 -9.86
C ARG A 132 15.68 16.77 -11.25
N ARG A 133 14.93 17.75 -11.78
CA ARG A 133 14.21 17.59 -13.06
C ARG A 133 15.11 17.18 -14.23
N ASP A 134 16.33 17.68 -14.29
CA ASP A 134 17.32 17.39 -15.33
C ASP A 134 18.00 16.02 -15.18
N GLN A 135 17.77 15.31 -14.06
CA GLN A 135 18.32 13.97 -13.77
C GLN A 135 17.23 12.89 -13.74
N ALA A 136 15.98 13.24 -14.08
CA ALA A 136 14.83 12.35 -13.95
C ALA A 136 14.89 11.12 -14.87
N ARG A 137 15.62 11.18 -15.99
CA ARG A 137 15.78 10.03 -16.89
C ARG A 137 16.90 9.11 -16.41
N GLU A 138 17.96 9.67 -15.84
CA GLU A 138 19.16 9.00 -15.35
C GLU A 138 18.93 8.31 -14.01
N ALA A 139 17.93 8.77 -13.25
CA ALA A 139 17.52 8.18 -11.98
C ALA A 139 16.62 6.94 -12.13
N LEU A 140 16.10 6.66 -13.34
CA LEU A 140 15.37 5.45 -13.71
C LEU A 140 16.34 4.31 -14.07
#